data_AF-A0A4Q2ZQD1-F1
#
_entry.id   AF-A0A4Q2ZQD1-F1
#
_cell.length_a   1.000
_cell.length_b   1.000
_cell.length_c   1.000
_cell.angle_alpha   90.00
_cell.angle_beta   90.00
_cell.angle_gamma   90.00
#
_symmetry.space_group_name_H-M   'P 1'
#
loop_
_entity.id
_entity.type
_entity.pdbx_description
1 polymer ?
#
loop_
_entity_poly.entity_id
_entity_poly.type
_entity_poly.pdbx_seq_one_letter_code
_entity_poly.pdbx_strand_id
1 'polypeptide(L)'
;MDITTLALTAYTLAQPFLTKTGEGIARKIGEDIWSIIKKPFVIKGVSNVEDSAITNKEDFQAQLQQELTNNPEFAAELQKQVMQAQTTLSGNFQQNISSENVEKQINIQQNTGNIQM
;
A
#
# COMPACT_ATOMS: atom_id res chain seq x y z
N MET A 1 -9.44 8.18 -5.27
CA MET A 1 -9.96 6.86 -4.88
C MET A 1 -11.03 7.12 -3.83
N ASP A 2 -12.23 6.56 -3.96
CA ASP A 2 -13.30 6.74 -2.97
C ASP A 2 -12.93 6.11 -1.62
N ILE A 3 -13.47 6.64 -0.52
CA ILE A 3 -13.16 6.16 0.85
C ILE A 3 -13.52 4.67 1.01
N THR A 4 -14.64 4.23 0.45
CA THR A 4 -15.05 2.82 0.44
C THR A 4 -14.05 1.95 -0.30
N THR A 5 -13.59 2.40 -1.47
CA THR A 5 -12.58 1.70 -2.27
C THR A 5 -11.23 1.66 -1.54
N LEU A 6 -10.84 2.76 -0.89
CA LEU A 6 -9.62 2.84 -0.09
C LEU A 6 -9.66 1.87 1.09
N ALA A 7 -10.75 1.86 1.86
CA ALA A 7 -10.93 0.96 3.00
C ALA A 7 -10.89 -0.51 2.57
N LEU A 8 -11.60 -0.86 1.49
CA LEU A 8 -11.60 -2.23 0.95
C LEU A 8 -10.22 -2.65 0.44
N THR A 9 -9.53 -1.77 -0.28
CA THR A 9 -8.19 -2.05 -0.82
C THR A 9 -7.18 -2.21 0.30
N ALA A 10 -7.20 -1.31 1.28
CA ALA A 10 -6.33 -1.39 2.45
C ALA A 10 -6.58 -2.68 3.25
N TYR A 11 -7.85 -3.05 3.47
CA TYR A 11 -8.20 -4.32 4.10
C TYR A 11 -7.69 -5.53 3.30
N THR A 12 -7.84 -5.51 1.98
CA THR A 12 -7.37 -6.59 1.09
C THR A 12 -5.85 -6.72 1.10
N LEU A 13 -5.12 -5.60 1.15
CA LEU A 13 -3.66 -5.59 1.26
C LEU A 13 -3.19 -6.06 2.65
N ALA A 14 -3.97 -5.80 3.70
CA ALA A 14 -3.70 -6.28 5.06
C ALA A 14 -4.09 -7.75 5.29
N GLN A 15 -5.01 -8.32 4.50
CA GLN A 15 -5.41 -9.74 4.62
C GLN A 15 -4.23 -10.72 4.68
N PRO A 16 -3.23 -10.70 3.79
CA PRO A 16 -2.10 -11.65 3.85
C PRO A 16 -1.30 -11.57 5.16
N PHE A 17 -1.31 -10.43 5.84
CA PHE A 17 -0.75 -10.30 7.19
C PHE A 17 -1.67 -10.93 8.24
N LEU A 18 -2.97 -10.60 8.21
CA LEU A 18 -3.98 -11.11 9.15
C LEU A 18 -4.14 -12.64 9.09
N THR A 19 -4.23 -13.20 7.89
CA THR A 19 -4.36 -14.65 7.69
C THR A 19 -3.01 -15.36 7.77
N LYS A 20 -1.91 -14.61 7.94
CA LYS A 20 -0.52 -15.08 7.82
C LYS A 20 -0.23 -15.78 6.48
N THR A 21 -1.12 -15.61 5.50
CA THR A 21 -1.05 -16.23 4.17
C THR A 21 -0.30 -15.31 3.23
N GLY A 22 0.98 -15.59 3.00
CA GLY A 22 1.85 -14.78 2.14
C GLY A 22 3.26 -14.71 2.72
N GLU A 23 4.26 -14.94 1.88
CA GLU A 23 5.68 -14.90 2.26
C GLU A 23 6.38 -13.71 1.58
N GLY A 24 7.36 -13.11 2.25
CA GLY A 24 8.15 -12.01 1.70
C GLY A 24 7.41 -10.66 1.63
N ILE A 25 7.36 -10.08 0.42
CA ILE A 25 6.91 -8.69 0.17
C ILE A 25 5.44 -8.49 0.55
N ALA A 26 4.55 -9.45 0.26
CA ALA A 26 3.12 -9.33 0.54
C ALA A 26 2.80 -9.26 2.04
N ARG A 27 3.54 -10.00 2.89
CA ARG A 27 3.38 -9.94 4.34
C ARG A 27 3.85 -8.60 4.92
N LYS A 28 5.00 -8.09 4.46
CA LYS A 28 5.51 -6.79 4.88
C LYS A 28 4.55 -5.66 4.50
N ILE A 29 4.02 -5.71 3.28
CA ILE A 29 3.03 -4.73 2.81
C ILE A 29 1.76 -4.80 3.66
N GLY A 30 1.27 -6.01 3.94
CA GLY A 30 0.10 -6.20 4.79
C GLY A 30 0.33 -5.71 6.23
N GLU A 31 1.51 -5.95 6.80
CA GLU A 31 1.89 -5.45 8.13
C GLU A 31 1.91 -3.92 8.18
N ASP A 32 2.49 -3.28 7.17
CA ASP A 32 2.64 -1.83 7.11
C ASP A 32 1.27 -1.13 6.96
N ILE A 33 0.43 -1.62 6.04
CA ILE A 33 -0.95 -1.15 5.86
C ILE A 33 -1.74 -1.37 7.15
N TRP A 34 -1.64 -2.55 7.77
CA TRP A 34 -2.34 -2.89 9.00
C TRP A 34 -1.93 -2.00 10.17
N SER A 35 -0.64 -1.68 10.28
CA SER A 35 -0.09 -0.80 11.32
C SER A 35 -0.74 0.59 11.25
N ILE A 36 -1.03 1.10 10.05
CA ILE A 36 -1.75 2.36 9.87
C ILE A 36 -3.23 2.20 10.20
N ILE A 37 -3.90 1.19 9.63
CA ILE A 37 -5.32 0.95 9.85
C ILE A 37 -5.62 0.85 11.36
N LYS A 38 -4.78 0.17 12.14
CA LYS A 38 -5.02 -0.04 13.58
C LYS A 38 -4.77 1.21 14.44
N LYS A 39 -3.99 2.21 13.98
CA LYS A 39 -3.67 3.43 14.76
C LYS A 39 -4.92 4.08 15.38
N PRO A 40 -5.96 4.46 14.61
CA PRO A 40 -7.15 5.09 15.18
C PRO A 40 -7.89 4.20 16.18
N PHE A 41 -7.93 2.88 15.96
CA PHE A 41 -8.61 1.94 16.85
C PHE A 41 -7.86 1.72 18.17
N VAL A 42 -6.52 1.65 18.12
CA VAL A 42 -5.68 1.55 19.32
C VAL A 42 -5.77 2.83 20.15
N ILE A 43 -5.80 3.99 19.50
CA ILE A 43 -6.01 5.29 20.17
C ILE A 43 -7.38 5.34 20.87
N LYS A 44 -8.41 4.73 20.27
CA LYS A 44 -9.74 4.58 20.88
C LYS A 44 -9.81 3.50 21.98
N GLY A 45 -8.69 2.85 22.32
CA GLY A 45 -8.62 1.84 23.38
C GLY A 45 -9.10 0.44 22.95
N VAL A 46 -9.31 0.21 21.66
CA VAL A 46 -9.69 -1.11 21.14
C VAL A 46 -8.47 -2.03 21.18
N SER A 47 -8.45 -2.95 22.13
CA SER A 47 -7.51 -4.07 22.16
C SER A 47 -8.06 -5.19 21.26
N ASN A 48 -7.20 -5.85 20.48
CA ASN A 48 -7.56 -6.92 19.53
C ASN A 48 -8.30 -6.49 18.26
N VAL A 49 -7.88 -5.37 17.65
CA VAL A 49 -8.40 -4.89 16.35
C VAL A 49 -8.33 -5.98 15.26
N GLU A 50 -7.33 -6.87 15.32
CA GLU A 50 -7.14 -7.99 14.38
C GLU A 50 -8.28 -8.99 14.44
N ASP A 51 -8.71 -9.35 15.66
CA ASP A 51 -9.79 -10.31 15.87
C ASP A 51 -11.13 -9.72 15.40
N SER A 52 -11.40 -8.45 15.73
CA SER A 52 -12.58 -7.74 15.25
C SER A 52 -12.61 -7.60 13.73
N ALA A 53 -11.45 -7.41 13.08
CA ALA A 53 -11.37 -7.33 11.63
C ALA A 53 -11.63 -8.69 10.95
N ILE A 54 -11.27 -9.80 11.59
CA ILE A 54 -11.49 -11.17 11.08
C ILE A 54 -12.93 -11.64 11.36
N THR A 55 -13.40 -11.44 12.59
CA THR A 55 -14.72 -11.92 13.08
C THR A 55 -15.86 -11.03 12.59
N ASN A 56 -15.65 -9.71 12.52
CA ASN A 56 -16.67 -8.71 12.21
C ASN A 56 -16.22 -7.78 11.06
N LYS A 57 -15.81 -8.38 9.93
CA LYS A 57 -15.29 -7.66 8.76
C LYS A 57 -16.19 -6.50 8.30
N GLU A 58 -17.51 -6.70 8.24
CA GLU A 58 -18.46 -5.67 7.76
C GLU A 58 -18.49 -4.45 8.69
N ASP A 59 -18.55 -4.68 10.00
CA ASP A 59 -18.54 -3.62 11.02
C ASP A 59 -17.21 -2.88 11.00
N PHE A 60 -16.10 -3.62 10.94
CA PHE A 60 -14.76 -3.05 10.84
C PHE A 60 -14.59 -2.18 9.60
N GLN A 61 -15.09 -2.62 8.43
CA GLN A 61 -15.06 -1.81 7.22
C GLN A 61 -15.92 -0.54 7.33
N ALA A 62 -17.06 -0.60 8.01
CA ALA A 62 -17.89 0.57 8.25
C ALA A 62 -17.20 1.57 9.18
N GLN A 63 -16.62 1.09 10.29
CA GLN A 63 -15.85 1.93 11.21
C GLN A 63 -14.62 2.56 10.54
N LEU A 64 -13.88 1.78 9.75
CA LEU A 64 -12.72 2.29 9.01
C LEU A 64 -13.13 3.40 8.02
N GLN A 65 -14.24 3.22 7.30
CA GLN A 65 -14.78 4.26 6.41
C GLN A 65 -15.16 5.52 7.19
N GLN A 66 -15.76 5.37 8.37
CA GLN A 66 -16.06 6.52 9.22
C GLN A 66 -14.78 7.22 9.69
N GLU A 67 -13.75 6.49 10.12
CA GLU A 67 -12.48 7.10 10.53
C GLU A 67 -11.79 7.85 9.39
N LEU A 68 -11.81 7.28 8.18
CA LEU A 68 -11.28 7.92 6.97
C LEU A 68 -12.09 9.18 6.59
N THR A 69 -13.40 9.16 6.82
CA THR A 69 -14.26 10.32 6.56
C THR A 69 -14.06 11.42 7.60
N ASN A 70 -13.92 11.06 8.87
CA ASN A 70 -13.74 12.00 9.97
C ASN A 70 -12.32 12.57 10.05
N ASN A 71 -11.30 11.82 9.60
CA ASN A 71 -9.90 12.22 9.63
C ASN A 71 -9.29 12.21 8.21
N PRO A 72 -9.37 13.35 7.48
CA PRO A 72 -8.82 13.44 6.13
C PRO A 72 -7.30 13.24 6.07
N GLU A 73 -6.56 13.61 7.12
CA GLU A 73 -5.11 13.34 7.22
C GLU A 73 -4.81 11.84 7.28
N PHE A 74 -5.60 11.09 8.05
CA PHE A 74 -5.51 9.64 8.11
C PHE A 74 -5.87 9.00 6.76
N ALA A 75 -6.89 9.52 6.08
CA ALA A 75 -7.24 9.08 4.73
C ALA A 75 -6.14 9.33 3.71
N ALA A 76 -5.48 10.49 3.77
CA ALA A 76 -4.34 10.80 2.92
C ALA A 76 -3.14 9.88 3.21
N GLU A 77 -2.82 9.63 4.49
CA GLU A 77 -1.76 8.72 4.92
C GLU A 77 -2.03 7.29 4.42
N LEU A 78 -3.24 6.78 4.64
CA LEU A 78 -3.63 5.44 4.21
C LEU A 78 -3.62 5.31 2.68
N GLN A 79 -4.15 6.31 1.95
CA GLN A 79 -4.12 6.31 0.49
C GLN A 79 -2.68 6.28 -0.04
N LYS A 80 -1.78 7.06 0.55
CA LYS A 80 -0.38 7.08 0.16
C LYS A 80 0.29 5.72 0.38
N GLN A 81 0.01 5.03 1.49
CA GLN A 81 0.54 3.68 1.70
C GLN A 81 -0.09 2.64 0.78
N VAL A 82 -1.40 2.70 0.55
CA VAL A 82 -2.09 1.80 -0.40
C VAL A 82 -1.55 1.96 -1.82
N MET A 83 -1.24 3.18 -2.26
CA MET A 83 -0.61 3.42 -3.55
C MET A 83 0.83 2.91 -3.59
N GLN A 84 1.64 3.16 -2.55
CA GLN A 84 3.01 2.64 -2.47
C GLN A 84 3.02 1.11 -2.46
N ALA A 85 2.16 0.47 -1.68
CA ALA A 85 1.97 -0.97 -1.62
C ALA A 85 1.63 -1.55 -3.00
N GLN A 86 0.67 -0.95 -3.71
CA GLN A 86 0.31 -1.35 -5.06
C GLN A 86 1.47 -1.17 -6.03
N THR A 87 2.23 -0.07 -5.95
CA THR A 87 3.45 0.15 -6.74
C THR A 87 4.53 -0.87 -6.41
N THR A 88 4.75 -1.21 -5.14
CA THR A 88 5.76 -2.21 -4.74
C THR A 88 5.38 -3.61 -5.18
N LEU A 89 4.10 -3.98 -5.08
CA LEU A 89 3.58 -5.25 -5.62
C LEU A 89 3.75 -5.26 -7.13
N SER A 90 3.22 -4.25 -7.82
CA SER A 90 3.27 -4.14 -9.28
C SER A 90 4.69 -4.05 -9.82
N GLY A 91 5.60 -3.36 -9.12
CA GLY A 91 7.01 -3.22 -9.43
C GLY A 91 7.87 -4.43 -9.04
N ASN A 92 7.39 -5.33 -8.18
CA ASN A 92 8.02 -6.65 -8.02
C ASN A 92 7.58 -7.61 -9.13
N PHE A 93 6.34 -7.49 -9.62
CA PHE A 93 5.90 -8.22 -10.82
C PHE A 93 6.48 -7.62 -12.11
N GLN A 94 6.76 -6.32 -12.11
CA GLN A 94 7.55 -5.61 -13.11
C GLN A 94 8.97 -5.42 -12.59
N GLN A 95 9.73 -6.51 -12.46
CA GLN A 95 11.19 -6.40 -12.58
C GLN A 95 11.50 -5.92 -14.01
N ASN A 96 11.28 -4.64 -14.27
CA ASN A 96 11.95 -3.89 -15.31
C ASN A 96 12.79 -2.84 -14.60
N ILE A 97 14.06 -3.20 -14.43
CA ILE A 97 15.24 -2.35 -14.30
C ILE A 97 14.92 -0.85 -14.10
N SER A 98 14.84 -0.40 -12.85
CA SER A 98 15.23 0.98 -12.55
C SER A 98 16.07 0.98 -11.28
N SER A 99 17.36 0.73 -11.49
CA SER A 99 18.39 1.20 -10.59
C SER A 99 18.38 2.72 -10.62
N GLU A 100 17.65 3.37 -9.72
CA GLU A 100 17.90 4.75 -9.36
C GLU A 100 18.62 4.78 -8.02
N ASN A 101 19.92 4.43 -8.08
CA ASN A 101 20.88 5.37 -7.52
C ASN A 101 20.72 6.65 -8.33
N VAL A 102 20.30 7.69 -7.63
CA VAL A 102 20.65 9.08 -7.90
C VAL A 102 22.03 9.12 -8.58
N GLU A 103 22.08 9.52 -9.86
CA GLU A 103 23.13 10.32 -10.51
C GLU A 103 23.25 10.06 -12.02
N LYS A 104 23.09 11.15 -12.79
CA LYS A 104 23.41 11.37 -14.21
C LYS A 104 22.44 10.81 -15.24
N GLN A 105 21.49 11.68 -15.62
CA GLN A 105 20.96 11.73 -16.98
C GLN A 105 22.12 11.81 -17.98
N ILE A 106 22.35 10.74 -18.76
CA ILE A 106 23.17 10.84 -19.97
C ILE A 106 22.21 11.01 -21.14
N ASN A 107 22.14 12.24 -21.62
CA ASN A 107 21.48 12.61 -22.87
C ASN A 107 22.33 12.04 -24.02
N ILE A 108 22.01 10.84 -24.49
CA ILE A 108 22.62 10.31 -25.71
C ILE A 108 21.78 10.78 -26.90
N GLN A 109 22.09 11.98 -27.38
CA GLN A 109 21.66 12.40 -28.70
C GLN A 109 22.29 11.45 -29.73
N GLN A 110 21.45 10.96 -30.63
CA GLN A 110 21.78 10.01 -31.68
C GLN A 110 23.02 10.46 -32.46
N ASN A 111 24.11 9.71 -32.35
CA ASN A 111 25.20 9.79 -33.31
C ASN A 111 24.91 8.79 -34.43
N THR A 112 24.17 9.24 -35.44
CA THR A 112 24.04 8.52 -36.71
C THR A 112 25.35 8.66 -37.47
N GLY A 113 26.29 7.74 -37.20
CA GLY A 113 27.50 7.57 -37.99
C GLY A 113 27.17 6.87 -39.31
N ASN A 114 27.11 7.63 -40.40
CA ASN A 114 27.07 7.13 -41.75
C ASN A 114 28.46 6.58 -42.12
N ILE A 115 28.64 5.25 -42.15
CA ILE A 115 29.86 4.64 -42.69
C ILE A 115 29.58 4.27 -44.15
N GLN A 116 30.01 5.14 -45.07
CA GLN A 116 30.17 4.76 -46.47
C GLN A 116 31.40 3.86 -46.57
N MET A 117 31.19 2.62 -47.02
CA MET A 117 32.24 1.81 -47.64
C MET A 117 32.42 2.24 -49.09
#